data_AF-A0A452EC46-F1
#
_entry.id   AF-A0A452EC46-F1
#
_cell.length_a   1.000
_cell.length_b   1.000
_cell.length_c   1.000
_cell.angle_alpha   90.00
_cell.angle_beta   90.00
_cell.angle_gamma   90.00
#
_symmetry.space_group_name_H-M   'P 1'
#
loop_
_entity.id
_entity.type
_entity.pdbx_description
1 polymer ?
#
loop_
_entity_poly.entity_id
_entity_poly.type
_entity_poly.pdbx_seq_one_letter_code
_entity_poly.pdbx_strand_id
1 'polypeptide(L)'
;MAPAGDREGYWGPTTSTLDWCEENYAVTWYIAEFWNTVSNLIMILPPIFGAIQSVRSGLEKRYTASYLALTVVGMGSWCFHMTLKYEMQLLDELPMIYSCCIFVYCMFECFKMKNSVNYHLLFTLVLFSLIVTMVMYGMLVFTLVVRSIYIVTWVYPWLRGLGYTSLGVFLLGFLFWNIDNIFCDSLRNFRKKVPPIIGVTTQFHAWWHILTGLGSYLHILFR
;
A
#
# COMPACT_ATOMS: atom_id res chain seq x y z
N MET A 1 -13.32 -25.06 -12.81
CA MET A 1 -12.61 -24.57 -14.01
C MET A 1 -12.17 -23.15 -13.70
N ALA A 2 -10.87 -22.88 -13.70
CA ALA A 2 -10.38 -21.50 -13.57
C ALA A 2 -10.91 -20.67 -14.76
N PRO A 3 -11.25 -19.39 -14.58
CA PRO A 3 -11.79 -18.57 -15.66
C PRO A 3 -10.83 -18.55 -16.86
N ALA A 4 -11.39 -18.39 -18.06
CA ALA A 4 -10.65 -18.48 -19.33
C ALA A 4 -9.51 -17.44 -19.42
N GLY A 5 -8.31 -17.82 -18.98
CA GLY A 5 -7.11 -16.99 -18.88
C GLY A 5 -6.11 -17.52 -17.84
N ASP A 6 -6.61 -18.11 -16.76
CA ASP A 6 -5.79 -18.59 -15.65
C ASP A 6 -5.13 -19.94 -15.96
N ARG A 7 -3.90 -20.13 -15.48
CA ARG A 7 -3.10 -21.34 -15.67
C ARG A 7 -2.68 -21.94 -14.34
N GLU A 8 -2.42 -23.24 -14.32
CA GLU A 8 -1.73 -23.87 -13.19
C GLU A 8 -0.27 -23.40 -13.17
N GLY A 9 0.15 -22.84 -12.04
CA GLY A 9 1.50 -22.32 -11.86
C GLY A 9 2.28 -23.00 -10.74
N TYR A 10 3.53 -22.56 -10.56
CA TYR A 10 4.54 -23.19 -9.72
C TYR A 10 4.12 -23.35 -8.24
N TRP A 11 3.41 -22.37 -7.67
CA TRP A 11 3.07 -22.36 -6.24
C TRP A 11 1.85 -23.23 -5.88
N GLY A 12 1.28 -23.98 -6.83
CA GLY A 12 0.10 -24.81 -6.61
C GLY A 12 -1.21 -23.98 -6.60
N PRO A 13 -2.32 -24.55 -6.10
CA PRO A 13 -3.65 -23.94 -6.24
C PRO A 13 -3.81 -22.68 -5.37
N THR A 14 -4.60 -21.71 -5.84
CA THR A 14 -4.96 -20.51 -5.09
C THR A 14 -5.71 -20.87 -3.80
N THR A 15 -5.23 -20.40 -2.65
CA THR A 15 -5.87 -20.61 -1.33
C THR A 15 -6.27 -19.32 -0.64
N SER A 16 -5.90 -18.16 -1.19
CA SER A 16 -6.34 -16.85 -0.72
C SER A 16 -7.85 -16.70 -0.79
N THR A 17 -8.41 -15.80 0.03
CA THR A 17 -9.85 -15.51 0.00
C THR A 17 -10.26 -14.65 -1.19
N LEU A 18 -9.28 -14.04 -1.86
CA LEU A 18 -9.47 -13.16 -3.01
C LEU A 18 -8.38 -13.38 -4.06
N ASP A 19 -8.75 -13.11 -5.30
CA ASP A 19 -7.98 -13.27 -6.53
C ASP A 19 -8.33 -12.06 -7.40
N TRP A 20 -7.34 -11.32 -7.92
CA TRP A 20 -7.59 -10.03 -8.55
C TRP A 20 -7.87 -10.16 -10.04
N CYS A 21 -8.07 -9.04 -10.72
CA CYS A 21 -8.44 -9.06 -12.12
C CYS A 21 -7.29 -9.43 -13.08
N GLU A 22 -6.04 -9.47 -12.62
CA GLU A 22 -4.94 -9.95 -13.46
C GLU A 22 -5.07 -11.46 -13.71
N GLU A 23 -4.75 -11.93 -14.90
CA GLU A 23 -4.82 -13.36 -15.23
C GLU A 23 -3.65 -14.16 -14.62
N ASN A 24 -3.97 -15.27 -13.96
CA ASN A 24 -3.01 -16.04 -13.18
C ASN A 24 -2.00 -16.78 -14.06
N TYR A 25 -0.71 -16.53 -13.78
CA TYR A 25 0.46 -17.06 -14.45
C TYR A 25 0.49 -16.76 -15.96
N ALA A 26 -0.12 -15.65 -16.38
CA ALA A 26 -0.22 -15.28 -17.80
C ALA A 26 1.12 -14.90 -18.43
N VAL A 27 2.01 -14.25 -17.67
CA VAL A 27 3.34 -13.81 -18.13
C VAL A 27 4.41 -14.88 -17.90
N THR A 28 4.41 -15.51 -16.73
CA THR A 28 5.38 -16.55 -16.34
C THR A 28 4.72 -17.56 -15.41
N TRP A 29 5.16 -18.81 -15.47
CA TRP A 29 4.69 -19.89 -14.60
C TRP A 29 5.10 -19.76 -13.11
N TYR A 30 5.99 -18.82 -12.78
CA TYR A 30 6.58 -18.68 -11.44
C TYR A 30 5.87 -17.62 -10.57
N ILE A 31 5.21 -16.64 -11.21
CA ILE A 31 4.56 -15.50 -10.54
C ILE A 31 3.11 -15.46 -11.03
N ALA A 32 2.15 -15.57 -10.11
CA ALA A 32 0.73 -15.64 -10.45
C ALA A 32 0.26 -14.34 -11.12
N GLU A 33 0.25 -13.21 -10.41
CA GLU A 33 -0.17 -11.93 -10.96
C GLU A 33 1.07 -11.06 -11.20
N PHE A 34 1.65 -11.15 -12.40
CA PHE A 34 2.98 -10.59 -12.67
C PHE A 34 3.05 -9.08 -12.46
N TRP A 35 2.12 -8.31 -13.01
CA TRP A 35 2.11 -6.85 -12.94
C TRP A 35 1.75 -6.37 -11.53
N ASN A 36 0.79 -7.01 -10.87
CA ASN A 36 0.47 -6.77 -9.47
C ASN A 36 1.67 -7.06 -8.57
N THR A 37 2.47 -8.09 -8.88
CA THR A 37 3.67 -8.44 -8.13
C THR A 37 4.79 -7.41 -8.30
N VAL A 38 5.20 -7.13 -9.54
CA VAL A 38 6.39 -6.27 -9.79
C VAL A 38 6.13 -4.80 -9.50
N SER A 39 4.87 -4.35 -9.57
CA SER A 39 4.50 -2.97 -9.20
C SER A 39 4.83 -2.65 -7.74
N ASN A 40 4.91 -3.64 -6.85
CA ASN A 40 5.29 -3.48 -5.44
C ASN A 40 6.73 -2.99 -5.22
N LEU A 41 7.61 -3.04 -6.24
CA LEU A 41 8.97 -2.51 -6.16
C LEU A 41 9.03 -1.04 -5.68
N ILE A 42 8.02 -0.23 -6.02
CA ILE A 42 7.90 1.17 -5.58
C ILE A 42 7.61 1.30 -4.07
N MET A 43 7.02 0.28 -3.45
CA MET A 43 6.79 0.21 -2.01
C MET A 43 7.98 -0.41 -1.26
N ILE A 44 8.93 -1.00 -1.98
CA ILE A 44 10.11 -1.64 -1.38
C ILE A 44 11.34 -0.75 -1.51
N LEU A 45 11.76 -0.42 -2.73
CA LEU A 45 13.05 0.22 -2.96
C LEU A 45 13.12 1.65 -2.41
N PRO A 46 12.24 2.60 -2.79
CA PRO A 46 12.31 3.97 -2.26
C PRO A 46 12.18 4.05 -0.74
N PRO A 47 11.29 3.29 -0.06
CA PRO A 47 11.23 3.31 1.40
C PRO A 47 12.49 2.73 2.07
N ILE A 48 13.15 1.70 1.51
CA ILE A 48 14.45 1.23 2.02
C ILE A 48 15.49 2.35 1.96
N PHE A 49 15.60 3.06 0.83
CA PHE A 49 16.50 4.21 0.72
C PHE A 49 16.14 5.31 1.73
N GLY A 50 14.84 5.57 1.92
CA GLY A 50 14.33 6.51 2.93
C GLY A 50 14.74 6.12 4.35
N ALA A 51 14.64 4.83 4.71
CA ALA A 51 15.04 4.32 6.02
C ALA A 51 16.56 4.48 6.25
N ILE A 52 17.38 4.11 5.26
CA ILE A 52 18.84 4.28 5.33
C ILE A 52 19.21 5.75 5.50
N GLN A 53 18.60 6.65 4.72
CA GLN A 53 18.84 8.09 4.81
C GLN A 53 18.38 8.66 6.16
N SER A 54 17.26 8.17 6.70
CA SER A 54 16.72 8.55 8.02
C SER A 54 17.72 8.25 9.12
N VAL A 55 18.32 7.04 9.12
CA VAL A 55 19.36 6.64 10.07
C VAL A 55 20.62 7.50 9.92
N ARG A 56 21.11 7.68 8.68
CA ARG A 56 22.32 8.48 8.40
C ARG A 56 22.17 9.93 8.82
N SER A 57 20.96 10.48 8.73
CA SER A 57 20.67 11.87 9.08
C SER A 57 20.33 12.05 10.56
N GLY A 58 20.35 10.97 11.37
CA GLY A 58 20.05 11.02 12.80
C GLY A 58 18.60 11.39 13.11
N LEU A 59 17.64 11.03 12.24
CA LEU A 59 16.22 11.28 12.49
C LEU A 59 15.68 10.40 13.62
N GLU A 60 14.53 10.81 14.19
CA GLU A 60 13.86 10.04 15.22
C GLU A 60 13.44 8.65 14.71
N LYS A 61 13.59 7.63 15.57
CA LYS A 61 13.35 6.21 15.22
C LYS A 61 11.96 5.96 14.61
N ARG A 62 10.94 6.74 15.01
CA ARG A 62 9.57 6.65 14.48
C ARG A 62 9.50 6.87 12.96
N TYR A 63 10.33 7.75 12.41
CA TYR A 63 10.38 8.01 10.96
C TYR A 63 11.14 6.93 10.20
N THR A 64 12.17 6.34 10.81
CA THR A 64 12.81 5.13 10.25
C THR A 64 11.82 3.97 10.25
N ALA A 65 11.07 3.78 11.34
CA ALA A 65 10.05 2.76 11.45
C ALA A 65 8.93 2.94 10.42
N SER A 66 8.50 4.17 10.11
CA SER A 66 7.48 4.42 9.07
C SER A 66 7.96 3.99 7.68
N TYR A 67 9.22 4.24 7.33
CA TYR A 67 9.77 3.76 6.05
C TYR A 67 9.86 2.23 5.99
N LEU A 68 10.37 1.60 7.06
CA LEU A 68 10.46 0.14 7.12
C LEU A 68 9.09 -0.53 7.10
N ALA A 69 8.09 0.06 7.76
CA ALA A 69 6.72 -0.46 7.75
C ALA A 69 6.14 -0.46 6.33
N LEU A 70 6.38 0.59 5.54
CA LEU A 70 5.97 0.63 4.13
C LEU A 70 6.71 -0.42 3.28
N THR A 71 8.00 -0.65 3.55
CA THR A 71 8.76 -1.76 2.93
C THR A 71 8.13 -3.13 3.23
N VAL A 72 7.73 -3.36 4.48
CA VAL A 72 7.07 -4.62 4.88
C VAL A 72 5.75 -4.80 4.15
N VAL A 73 4.94 -3.75 4.00
CA VAL A 73 3.72 -3.77 3.16
C VAL A 73 4.05 -4.19 1.73
N GLY A 74 5.04 -3.53 1.10
CA GLY A 74 5.44 -3.87 -0.27
C GLY A 74 5.96 -5.30 -0.43
N MET A 75 6.73 -5.80 0.54
CA MET A 75 7.21 -7.19 0.53
C MET A 75 6.08 -8.20 0.74
N GLY A 76 5.14 -7.91 1.64
CA GLY A 76 3.94 -8.72 1.86
C GLY A 76 3.09 -8.83 0.60
N SER A 77 2.77 -7.68 0.00
CA SER A 77 2.03 -7.62 -1.26
C SER A 77 2.74 -8.37 -2.39
N TRP A 78 4.06 -8.23 -2.53
CA TRP A 78 4.82 -9.02 -3.51
C TRP A 78 4.64 -10.51 -3.28
N CYS A 79 4.85 -10.99 -2.05
CA CYS A 79 4.69 -12.40 -1.71
C CYS A 79 3.27 -12.90 -1.96
N PHE A 80 2.26 -12.07 -1.67
CA PHE A 80 0.86 -12.39 -1.90
C PHE A 80 0.55 -12.54 -3.40
N HIS A 81 0.77 -11.52 -4.22
CA HIS A 81 0.47 -11.56 -5.65
C HIS A 81 1.31 -12.59 -6.43
N MET A 82 2.48 -12.95 -5.91
CA MET A 82 3.31 -14.00 -6.50
C MET A 82 2.71 -15.39 -6.29
N THR A 83 2.06 -15.64 -5.15
CA THR A 83 1.72 -17.00 -4.68
C THR A 83 0.23 -17.28 -4.55
N LEU A 84 -0.59 -16.24 -4.33
CA LEU A 84 -2.02 -16.28 -4.02
C LEU A 84 -2.37 -17.27 -2.89
N LYS A 85 -1.58 -17.23 -1.83
CA LYS A 85 -1.76 -18.04 -0.62
C LYS A 85 -2.32 -17.21 0.51
N TYR A 86 -3.22 -17.81 1.29
CA TYR A 86 -3.83 -17.17 2.46
C TYR A 86 -2.79 -16.66 3.46
N GLU A 87 -1.72 -17.42 3.70
CA GLU A 87 -0.65 -17.02 4.62
C GLU A 87 0.07 -15.76 4.15
N MET A 88 0.26 -15.62 2.83
CA MET A 88 0.89 -14.43 2.24
C MET A 88 -0.08 -13.27 2.13
N GLN A 89 -1.38 -13.54 1.96
CA GLN A 89 -2.43 -12.52 2.05
C GLN A 89 -2.41 -11.84 3.42
N LEU A 90 -2.28 -12.60 4.52
CA LEU A 90 -2.13 -12.02 5.86
C LEU A 90 -0.88 -11.14 5.98
N LEU A 91 0.21 -11.53 5.31
CA LEU A 91 1.47 -10.76 5.28
C LEU A 91 1.34 -9.47 4.47
N ASP A 92 0.38 -9.36 3.56
CA ASP A 92 0.07 -8.11 2.84
C ASP A 92 -0.86 -7.22 3.67
N GLU A 93 -2.00 -7.78 4.08
CA GLU A 93 -3.11 -7.00 4.63
C GLU A 93 -2.88 -6.52 6.07
N LEU A 94 -2.23 -7.32 6.93
CA LEU A 94 -2.01 -6.93 8.33
C LEU A 94 -0.98 -5.80 8.46
N PRO A 95 0.18 -5.82 7.77
CA PRO A 95 1.11 -4.69 7.80
C PRO A 95 0.54 -3.37 7.29
N MET A 96 -0.49 -3.36 6.44
CA MET A 96 -1.18 -2.12 6.06
C MET A 96 -1.80 -1.42 7.27
N ILE A 97 -2.39 -2.18 8.20
CA ILE A 97 -2.96 -1.65 9.45
C ILE A 97 -1.83 -1.14 10.36
N TYR A 98 -0.78 -1.95 10.55
CA TYR A 98 0.32 -1.62 11.46
C TYR A 98 1.10 -0.39 10.99
N SER A 99 1.38 -0.28 9.69
CA SER A 99 2.04 0.89 9.09
C SER A 99 1.20 2.15 9.25
N CYS A 100 -0.12 2.05 9.04
CA CYS A 100 -1.03 3.17 9.20
C CYS A 100 -1.10 3.64 10.68
N CYS A 101 -1.10 2.72 11.64
CA CYS A 101 -0.95 3.06 13.07
C CYS A 101 0.35 3.83 13.35
N ILE A 102 1.48 3.40 12.77
CA ILE A 102 2.77 4.10 12.91
C ILE A 102 2.69 5.51 12.31
N PHE A 103 2.05 5.67 11.15
CA PHE A 103 1.86 6.99 10.53
C PHE A 103 0.99 7.89 11.42
N VAL A 104 -0.11 7.37 11.98
CA VAL A 104 -0.96 8.13 12.91
C VAL A 104 -0.14 8.58 14.11
N TYR A 105 0.64 7.70 14.71
CA TYR A 105 1.53 8.06 15.81
C TYR A 105 2.49 9.21 15.42
N CYS A 106 3.15 9.12 14.27
CA CYS A 106 4.06 10.16 13.79
C CYS A 106 3.36 11.51 13.58
N MET A 107 2.15 11.50 13.01
CA MET A 107 1.38 12.70 12.68
C MET A 107 0.79 13.42 13.89
N PHE A 108 0.48 12.70 14.96
CA PHE A 108 0.00 13.29 16.21
C PHE A 108 1.14 13.76 17.10
N GLU A 109 2.30 13.11 17.02
CA GLU A 109 3.46 13.42 17.86
C GLU A 109 4.50 14.34 17.18
N CYS A 110 4.23 14.86 15.97
CA CYS A 110 5.12 15.73 15.20
C CYS A 110 5.43 17.07 15.91
N PHE A 111 4.51 17.59 16.72
CA PHE A 111 4.67 18.84 17.47
C PHE A 111 5.08 18.64 18.94
N LYS A 112 5.40 17.40 19.34
CA LYS A 112 5.78 17.07 20.72
C LYS A 112 7.29 17.19 20.94
N MET A 113 7.70 17.25 22.20
CA MET A 113 9.10 17.35 22.57
C MET A 113 9.88 16.14 22.05
N LYS A 114 11.09 16.37 21.52
CA LYS A 114 12.00 15.30 21.12
C LYS A 114 12.28 14.37 22.31
N ASN A 115 12.42 13.07 22.02
CA ASN A 115 12.66 12.02 23.01
C ASN A 115 11.55 11.84 24.06
N SER A 116 10.33 12.29 23.79
CA SER A 116 9.15 11.95 24.59
C SER A 116 8.34 10.85 23.89
N VAL A 117 7.69 9.99 24.69
CA VAL A 117 6.85 8.89 24.20
C VAL A 117 5.46 9.02 24.79
N ASN A 118 4.46 9.22 23.94
CA ASN A 118 3.06 9.19 24.34
C ASN A 118 2.55 7.75 24.46
N TYR A 119 2.67 7.17 25.66
CA TYR A 119 2.23 5.79 25.95
C TYR A 119 0.72 5.58 25.81
N HIS A 120 -0.10 6.61 26.06
CA HIS A 120 -1.55 6.50 25.88
C HIS A 120 -1.89 6.27 24.41
N LEU A 121 -1.37 7.12 23.51
CA LEU A 121 -1.59 6.96 22.07
C LEU A 121 -0.99 5.63 21.55
N LEU A 122 0.20 5.28 22.01
CA LEU A 122 0.87 4.03 21.62
C LEU A 122 0.02 2.81 21.99
N PHE A 123 -0.44 2.71 23.24
CA PHE A 123 -1.25 1.59 23.71
C PHE A 123 -2.61 1.53 22.99
N THR A 124 -3.24 2.68 22.75
CA THR A 124 -4.50 2.74 21.98
C THR A 124 -4.30 2.20 20.55
N LEU A 125 -3.23 2.58 19.86
CA LEU A 125 -2.95 2.12 18.49
C LEU A 125 -2.59 0.63 18.44
N VAL A 126 -1.86 0.12 19.43
CA VAL A 126 -1.57 -1.31 19.55
C VAL A 126 -2.85 -2.09 19.79
N LEU A 127 -3.68 -1.68 20.76
CA LEU A 127 -4.95 -2.33 21.05
C LEU A 127 -5.89 -2.31 19.83
N PHE A 128 -5.97 -1.17 19.15
CA PHE A 128 -6.71 -1.05 17.89
C PHE A 128 -6.21 -2.08 16.86
N SER A 129 -4.91 -2.17 16.64
CA SER A 129 -4.34 -3.10 15.65
C SER A 129 -4.57 -4.59 15.95
N LEU A 130 -4.83 -4.94 17.22
CA LEU A 130 -5.16 -6.31 17.64
C LEU A 130 -6.64 -6.63 17.48
N ILE A 131 -7.51 -5.64 17.66
CA ILE A 131 -8.97 -5.82 17.58
C ILE A 131 -9.46 -5.81 16.12
N VAL A 132 -8.76 -5.09 15.24
CA VAL A 132 -9.27 -4.74 13.92
C VAL A 132 -8.91 -5.74 12.84
N THR A 133 -9.93 -6.10 12.05
CA THR A 133 -9.81 -6.64 10.68
C THR A 133 -10.44 -5.67 9.68
N MET A 134 -9.74 -5.42 8.56
CA MET A 134 -10.16 -4.79 7.30
C MET A 134 -10.98 -3.48 7.32
N VAL A 135 -12.21 -3.50 7.83
CA VAL A 135 -13.17 -2.38 7.75
C VAL A 135 -12.64 -1.12 8.47
N MET A 136 -11.77 -1.28 9.46
CA MET A 136 -11.19 -0.12 10.16
C MET A 136 -9.90 0.44 9.54
N TYR A 137 -9.35 -0.16 8.48
CA TYR A 137 -8.25 0.45 7.72
C TYR A 137 -8.65 1.82 7.16
N GLY A 138 -9.85 1.91 6.56
CA GLY A 138 -10.38 3.17 6.04
C GLY A 138 -10.54 4.26 7.11
N MET A 139 -10.86 3.88 8.36
CA MET A 139 -10.93 4.82 9.48
C MET A 139 -9.55 5.37 9.89
N LEU A 140 -8.50 4.54 9.86
CA LEU A 140 -7.14 5.02 10.11
C LEU A 140 -6.68 5.99 9.01
N VAL A 141 -6.93 5.65 7.74
CA VAL A 141 -6.62 6.52 6.60
C VAL A 141 -7.39 7.84 6.71
N PHE A 142 -8.68 7.79 7.02
CA PHE A 142 -9.47 9.00 7.24
C PHE A 142 -8.90 9.88 8.35
N THR A 143 -8.48 9.28 9.47
CA THR A 143 -7.86 9.98 10.60
C THR A 143 -6.55 10.67 10.16
N LEU A 144 -5.72 9.97 9.38
CA LEU A 144 -4.51 10.55 8.79
C LEU A 144 -4.80 11.73 7.87
N VAL A 145 -5.81 11.61 7.01
CA VAL A 145 -6.20 12.68 6.07
C VAL A 145 -6.69 13.90 6.82
N VAL A 146 -7.58 13.75 7.80
CA VAL A 146 -8.07 14.86 8.62
C VAL A 146 -6.92 15.55 9.35
N ARG A 147 -6.00 14.77 9.94
CA ARG A 147 -4.82 15.32 10.61
C ARG A 147 -3.90 16.07 9.64
N SER A 148 -3.71 15.55 8.43
CA SER A 148 -2.89 16.19 7.41
C SER A 148 -3.50 17.49 6.91
N ILE A 149 -4.83 17.52 6.70
CA ILE A 149 -5.57 18.74 6.34
C ILE A 149 -5.45 19.79 7.45
N TYR A 150 -5.55 19.39 8.72
CA TYR A 150 -5.34 20.30 9.84
C TYR A 150 -3.95 20.95 9.79
N ILE A 151 -2.89 20.17 9.63
CA ILE A 151 -1.50 20.69 9.58
C ILE A 151 -1.33 21.66 8.42
N VAL A 152 -1.81 21.30 7.24
CA VAL A 152 -1.59 22.09 6.02
C VAL A 152 -2.44 23.36 5.94
N THR A 153 -3.56 23.39 6.67
CA THR A 153 -4.47 24.53 6.71
C THR A 153 -4.06 25.52 7.81
N TRP A 154 -3.69 25.01 8.98
CA TRP A 154 -3.55 25.81 10.20
C TRP A 154 -2.13 25.96 10.73
N VAL A 155 -1.19 25.06 10.38
CA VAL A 155 0.15 25.04 10.95
C VAL A 155 1.21 25.40 9.91
N TYR A 156 1.30 24.60 8.83
CA TYR A 156 2.36 24.70 7.81
C TYR A 156 1.79 24.76 6.38
N PRO A 157 1.30 25.93 5.93
CA PRO A 157 0.70 26.10 4.60
C PRO A 157 1.67 25.86 3.43
N TRP A 158 2.97 25.94 3.64
CA TRP A 158 3.96 25.63 2.60
C TRP A 158 3.96 24.15 2.21
N LEU A 159 3.45 23.25 3.06
CA LEU A 159 3.34 21.82 2.76
C LEU A 159 2.12 21.47 1.89
N ARG A 160 1.31 22.45 1.44
CA ARG A 160 0.10 22.24 0.61
C ARG A 160 0.38 21.42 -0.64
N GLY A 161 1.43 21.76 -1.39
CA GLY A 161 1.80 21.04 -2.60
C GLY A 161 2.05 19.56 -2.33
N LEU A 162 2.88 19.25 -1.32
CA LEU A 162 3.22 17.88 -0.94
C LEU A 162 2.02 17.12 -0.39
N GLY A 163 1.28 17.72 0.56
CA GLY A 163 0.15 17.08 1.23
C GLY A 163 -1.01 16.76 0.29
N TYR A 164 -1.41 17.72 -0.57
CA TYR A 164 -2.48 17.46 -1.53
C TYR A 164 -2.04 16.56 -2.69
N THR A 165 -0.76 16.58 -3.08
CA THR A 165 -0.25 15.61 -4.06
C THR A 165 -0.31 14.20 -3.51
N SER A 166 0.15 13.98 -2.27
CA SER A 166 0.07 12.69 -1.57
C SER A 166 -1.37 12.17 -1.52
N LEU A 167 -2.32 13.01 -1.11
CA LEU A 167 -3.75 12.66 -1.06
C LEU A 167 -4.31 12.37 -2.46
N GLY A 168 -4.01 13.22 -3.45
CA GLY A 168 -4.52 13.11 -4.81
C GLY A 168 -4.09 11.81 -5.49
N VAL A 169 -2.81 11.45 -5.40
CA VAL A 169 -2.31 10.20 -6.00
C VAL A 169 -2.89 8.98 -5.27
N PHE A 170 -3.04 9.03 -3.94
CA PHE A 170 -3.64 7.93 -3.17
C PHE A 170 -5.11 7.70 -3.56
N LEU A 171 -5.89 8.76 -3.68
CA LEU A 171 -7.29 8.69 -4.12
C LEU A 171 -7.44 8.24 -5.57
N LEU A 172 -6.54 8.66 -6.46
CA LEU A 172 -6.51 8.18 -7.85
C LEU A 172 -6.20 6.68 -7.89
N GLY A 173 -5.27 6.22 -7.06
CA GLY A 173 -5.05 4.79 -6.86
C GLY A 173 -6.36 4.11 -6.44
N PHE A 174 -7.04 4.63 -5.42
CA PHE A 174 -8.25 4.01 -4.89
C PHE A 174 -9.37 3.93 -5.93
N LEU A 175 -9.46 4.93 -6.81
CA LEU A 175 -10.32 4.89 -7.97
C LEU A 175 -9.95 3.73 -8.91
N PHE A 176 -8.67 3.56 -9.25
CA PHE A 176 -8.21 2.46 -10.09
C PHE A 176 -8.46 1.08 -9.46
N TRP A 177 -8.25 0.95 -8.16
CA TRP A 177 -8.61 -0.26 -7.42
C TRP A 177 -10.11 -0.61 -7.58
N ASN A 178 -11.01 0.36 -7.45
CA ASN A 178 -12.44 0.14 -7.65
C ASN A 178 -12.78 -0.22 -9.11
N ILE A 179 -12.13 0.43 -10.08
CA ILE A 179 -12.34 0.12 -11.51
C ILE A 179 -11.92 -1.33 -11.82
N ASP A 180 -10.78 -1.78 -11.30
CA ASP A 180 -10.30 -3.15 -11.47
C ASP A 180 -11.29 -4.18 -10.93
N ASN A 181 -11.86 -3.94 -9.74
CA ASN A 181 -12.83 -4.81 -9.09
C ASN A 181 -14.19 -4.82 -9.81
N ILE A 182 -14.74 -3.64 -10.15
CA ILE A 182 -16.11 -3.52 -10.68
C ILE A 182 -16.18 -3.91 -12.16
N PHE A 183 -15.16 -3.52 -12.95
CA PHE A 183 -15.18 -3.69 -14.41
C PHE A 183 -14.29 -4.84 -14.88
N CYS A 184 -13.95 -5.80 -14.02
CA CYS A 184 -12.95 -6.81 -14.31
C CYS A 184 -13.20 -7.58 -15.62
N ASP A 185 -14.43 -8.09 -15.83
CA ASP A 185 -14.77 -8.82 -17.05
C ASP A 185 -14.59 -7.98 -18.31
N SER A 186 -14.93 -6.68 -18.24
CA SER A 186 -14.75 -5.76 -19.35
C SER A 186 -13.27 -5.51 -19.64
N LEU A 187 -12.44 -5.37 -18.60
CA LEU A 187 -10.99 -5.19 -18.71
C LEU A 187 -10.32 -6.43 -19.31
N ARG A 188 -10.61 -7.63 -18.80
CA ARG A 188 -10.10 -8.90 -19.35
C ARG A 188 -10.52 -9.10 -20.81
N ASN A 189 -11.78 -8.82 -21.15
CA ASN A 189 -12.26 -8.90 -22.53
C ASN A 189 -11.59 -7.89 -23.46
N PHE A 190 -11.24 -6.71 -22.95
CA PHE A 190 -10.48 -5.72 -23.70
C PHE A 190 -9.02 -6.18 -23.92
N ARG A 191 -8.35 -6.70 -22.88
CA ARG A 191 -6.98 -7.23 -22.94
C ARG A 191 -6.82 -8.33 -24.00
N LYS A 192 -7.85 -9.17 -24.20
CA LYS A 192 -7.87 -10.20 -25.25
C LYS A 192 -7.84 -9.64 -26.68
N LYS A 193 -8.23 -8.38 -26.89
CA LYS A 193 -8.37 -7.75 -28.22
C LYS A 193 -7.23 -6.79 -28.55
N VAL A 194 -6.37 -6.46 -27.59
CA VAL A 194 -5.30 -5.47 -27.76
C VAL A 194 -3.92 -6.11 -27.62
N PRO A 195 -2.87 -5.50 -28.20
CA PRO A 195 -1.50 -5.93 -27.96
C PRO A 195 -1.15 -5.92 -26.46
N PRO A 196 -0.27 -6.84 -25.99
CA PRO A 196 0.07 -6.98 -24.58
C PRO A 196 0.49 -5.67 -23.90
N ILE A 197 1.24 -4.80 -24.61
CA ILE A 197 1.72 -3.51 -24.09
C ILE A 197 0.54 -2.60 -23.68
N ILE A 198 -0.53 -2.58 -24.47
CA ILE A 198 -1.76 -1.83 -24.15
C ILE A 198 -2.53 -2.55 -23.05
N GLY A 199 -2.49 -3.89 -23.04
CA GLY A 199 -3.04 -4.71 -21.96
C GLY A 199 -2.50 -4.31 -20.58
N VAL A 200 -1.19 -4.07 -20.47
CA VAL A 200 -0.54 -3.65 -19.20
C VAL A 200 -1.17 -2.38 -18.63
N THR A 201 -1.55 -1.41 -19.47
CA THR A 201 -2.13 -0.15 -18.97
C THR A 201 -3.47 -0.33 -18.28
N THR A 202 -4.15 -1.46 -18.52
CA THR A 202 -5.43 -1.79 -17.90
C THR A 202 -5.31 -2.65 -16.64
N GLN A 203 -4.08 -2.97 -16.19
CA GLN A 203 -3.83 -3.63 -14.90
C GLN A 203 -3.98 -2.59 -13.78
N PHE A 204 -5.22 -2.23 -13.47
CA PHE A 204 -5.51 -1.09 -12.58
C PHE A 204 -5.16 -1.38 -11.13
N HIS A 205 -5.17 -2.65 -10.72
CA HIS A 205 -4.64 -3.05 -9.41
C HIS A 205 -3.11 -2.83 -9.29
N ALA A 206 -2.33 -3.09 -10.34
CA ALA A 206 -0.91 -2.75 -10.37
C ALA A 206 -0.67 -1.23 -10.29
N TRP A 207 -1.50 -0.43 -10.96
CA TRP A 207 -1.46 1.03 -10.83
C TRP A 207 -1.84 1.51 -9.42
N TRP A 208 -2.74 0.80 -8.73
CA TRP A 208 -3.04 1.05 -7.32
C TRP A 208 -1.79 0.93 -6.45
N HIS A 209 -0.97 -0.11 -6.61
CA HIS A 209 0.31 -0.25 -5.89
C HIS A 209 1.26 0.91 -6.15
N ILE A 210 1.39 1.32 -7.41
CA ILE A 210 2.27 2.44 -7.80
C ILE A 210 1.81 3.74 -7.14
N LEU A 211 0.52 4.05 -7.25
CA LEU A 211 -0.05 5.32 -6.80
C LEU A 211 -0.15 5.40 -5.27
N THR A 212 -0.57 4.34 -4.61
CA THR A 212 -0.62 4.30 -3.13
C THR A 212 0.76 4.21 -2.52
N GLY A 213 1.67 3.42 -3.09
CA GLY A 213 3.07 3.37 -2.65
C GLY A 213 3.74 4.73 -2.73
N LEU A 214 3.56 5.44 -3.84
CA LEU A 214 4.02 6.82 -3.98
C LEU A 214 3.30 7.76 -3.00
N GLY A 215 1.98 7.66 -2.87
CA GLY A 215 1.18 8.49 -1.95
C GLY A 215 1.63 8.34 -0.50
N SER A 216 1.83 7.11 -0.03
CA SER A 216 2.35 6.77 1.30
C SER A 216 3.79 7.24 1.49
N TYR A 217 4.65 7.10 0.48
CA TYR A 217 6.01 7.64 0.54
C TYR A 217 6.02 9.16 0.68
N LEU A 218 5.20 9.87 -0.10
CA LEU A 218 5.02 11.32 0.00
C LEU A 218 4.43 11.73 1.35
N HIS A 219 3.56 10.90 1.95
CA HIS A 219 3.03 11.13 3.28
C HIS A 219 4.12 11.04 4.36
N ILE A 220 5.06 10.09 4.26
CA ILE A 220 6.20 10.01 5.18
C ILE A 220 7.11 11.24 5.05
N LEU A 221 7.22 11.81 3.83
CA LEU A 221 7.94 13.07 3.60
C LEU A 221 7.22 14.30 4.14
N PHE A 222 5.89 14.26 4.28
CA PHE A 222 5.03 15.35 4.78
C PHE A 222 5.17 15.61 6.30
N ARG A 223 6.12 14.95 6.98
CA ARG A 223 6.41 15.12 8.41
C ARG A 223 6.67 16.57 8.86
#